data_AF-A0A1Y3BAL3-F1
#
_entry.id   AF-A0A1Y3BAL3-F1
#
_cell.length_a   1.000
_cell.length_b   1.000
_cell.length_c   1.000
_cell.angle_alpha   90.00
_cell.angle_beta   90.00
_cell.angle_gamma   90.00
#
_symmetry.space_group_name_H-M   'P 1'
#
loop_
_entity.id
_entity.type
_entity.pdbx_description
1 polymer ?
#
loop_
_entity_poly.entity_id
_entity_poly.type
_entity_poly.pdbx_seq_one_letter_code
_entity_poly.pdbx_strand_id
1 'polypeptide(L)' 'GSHRIPKLNDAKWCSLIPLCGPAKVKTVGLRWNIDENVELEFGKFISSSNEFDQNTDIVIVNVVDERSILFSTEFHL' A
#
# COMPACT_ATOMS: atom_id res chain seq x y z
N GLY A 1 11.66 -2.25 -5.03
CA GLY A 1 11.11 -2.88 -6.26
C GLY A 1 9.75 -2.29 -6.61
N SER A 2 9.31 -2.40 -7.86
CA SER A 2 7.99 -1.93 -8.32
C SER A 2 7.02 -3.08 -8.47
N HIS A 3 5.84 -2.97 -7.86
CA HIS A 3 4.82 -4.01 -7.83
C HIS A 3 3.50 -3.47 -8.35
N ARG A 4 2.81 -4.27 -9.17
CA ARG A 4 1.52 -3.93 -9.77
C ARG A 4 0.49 -4.93 -9.25
N ILE A 5 -0.37 -4.47 -8.35
CA ILE A 5 -1.28 -5.31 -7.57
C ILE A 5 -2.71 -5.08 -8.09
N PRO A 6 -3.34 -6.08 -8.72
CA PRO A 6 -4.74 -5.99 -9.10
C PRO A 6 -5.63 -6.08 -7.86
N LYS A 7 -6.68 -5.26 -7.84
CA LYS A 7 -7.75 -5.28 -6.85
C LYS A 7 -8.56 -6.56 -7.02
N LEU A 8 -8.88 -7.21 -5.90
CA LEU A 8 -9.81 -8.35 -5.88
C LEU A 8 -11.26 -7.84 -6.02
N ASN A 9 -12.15 -8.66 -6.60
CA ASN A 9 -13.55 -8.27 -6.74
C ASN A 9 -14.15 -7.86 -5.39
N ASP A 10 -14.87 -6.74 -5.41
CA ASP A 10 -15.52 -6.11 -4.25
C ASP A 10 -14.59 -5.69 -3.09
N ALA A 11 -13.27 -5.93 -3.18
CA ALA A 11 -12.33 -5.49 -2.17
C ALA A 11 -12.18 -3.97 -2.21
N LYS A 12 -12.60 -3.30 -1.14
CA LYS A 12 -12.48 -1.86 -0.95
C LYS A 12 -11.24 -1.51 -0.13
N TRP A 13 -10.95 -2.24 0.94
CA TRP A 13 -9.89 -1.91 1.88
C TRP A 13 -8.57 -2.62 1.59
N CYS A 14 -7.46 -1.90 1.83
CA CYS A 14 -6.11 -2.43 1.78
C CYS A 14 -5.17 -1.72 2.77
N SER A 15 -3.97 -2.26 2.93
CA SER A 15 -2.94 -1.71 3.81
C SER A 15 -1.52 -1.98 3.32
N LEU A 16 -0.59 -1.14 3.78
CA LEU A 16 0.86 -1.31 3.60
C LEU A 16 1.52 -1.28 4.98
N ILE A 17 2.07 -2.43 5.40
CA ILE A 17 2.58 -2.64 6.75
C ILE A 17 4.09 -2.89 6.72
N PRO A 18 4.91 -2.03 7.36
CA PRO A 18 6.38 -2.09 7.34
C PRO A 18 6.93 -3.07 8.40
N LEU A 19 6.69 -4.38 8.24
CA LEU A 19 7.09 -5.39 9.24
C LEU A 19 8.61 -5.51 9.44
N CYS A 20 9.41 -5.15 8.44
CA CYS A 20 10.87 -5.26 8.47
C CYS A 20 11.58 -3.96 8.89
N GLY A 21 10.89 -3.08 9.63
CA GLY A 21 11.39 -1.76 10.03
C GLY A 21 10.91 -0.64 9.10
N PRO A 22 11.31 0.61 9.35
CA PRO A 22 10.85 1.78 8.58
C PRO A 22 11.04 1.58 7.08
N ALA A 23 10.09 1.96 6.24
CA ALA A 23 10.18 1.72 4.80
C ALA A 23 9.59 2.87 3.98
N LYS A 24 10.29 3.26 2.92
CA LYS A 24 9.85 4.31 1.99
C LYS A 24 9.14 3.71 0.79
N VAL A 25 7.93 4.18 0.54
CA VAL A 25 7.11 3.71 -0.58
C VAL A 25 6.52 4.89 -1.34
N LYS A 26 6.27 4.67 -2.63
CA LYS A 26 5.44 5.53 -3.47
C LYS A 26 4.30 4.71 -4.03
N THR A 27 3.08 5.18 -3.87
CA THR A 27 1.89 4.45 -4.36
C THR A 27 1.11 5.25 -5.39
N VAL A 28 0.43 4.54 -6.29
CA VAL A 28 -0.57 5.09 -7.21
C VAL A 28 -1.75 4.15 -7.24
N GLY A 29 -2.98 4.69 -7.28
CA GLY A 29 -4.22 3.90 -7.32
C GLY A 29 -4.82 3.58 -5.95
N LEU A 30 -4.28 4.16 -4.88
CA LEU A 30 -4.95 4.20 -3.57
C LEU A 30 -5.72 5.51 -3.40
N ARG A 31 -6.78 5.48 -2.58
CA ARG A 31 -7.52 6.68 -2.17
C ARG A 31 -6.62 7.68 -1.44
N TRP A 32 -5.71 7.18 -0.61
CA TRP A 32 -4.64 7.96 -0.01
C TRP A 32 -3.31 7.44 -0.52
N ASN A 33 -2.83 8.03 -1.63
CA ASN A 33 -1.52 7.71 -2.14
C ASN A 33 -0.42 8.24 -1.22
N ILE A 34 0.70 7.52 -1.18
CA ILE A 34 1.87 7.83 -0.38
C ILE A 34 2.94 8.37 -1.33
N ASP A 35 3.50 9.52 -1.00
CA ASP A 35 4.65 10.10 -1.71
C ASP A 35 5.96 9.44 -1.26
N GLU A 36 6.94 9.41 -2.16
CA GLU A 36 8.27 8.79 -1.93
C GLU A 36 9.06 9.36 -0.74
N ASN A 37 8.68 10.53 -0.25
CA ASN A 37 9.30 11.19 0.92
C ASN A 37 8.67 10.76 2.26
N VAL A 38 7.54 10.03 2.23
CA VAL A 38 6.85 9.56 3.42
C VAL A 38 7.37 8.17 3.79
N GLU A 39 7.69 8.00 5.07
CA GLU A 39 8.19 6.75 5.63
C GLU A 39 7.09 6.04 6.42
N LEU A 40 6.89 4.76 6.14
CA LEU A 40 6.03 3.88 6.90
C LEU A 40 6.84 3.29 8.05
N GLU A 41 6.40 3.50 9.29
CA GLU A 41 7.07 3.04 10.50
C GLU A 41 6.08 2.80 11.65
N PHE A 42 6.27 1.68 12.36
CA PHE A 42 5.51 1.39 13.57
C PHE A 42 5.73 2.46 14.65
N GLY A 43 4.63 2.95 15.24
CA GLY A 43 4.66 4.03 16.23
C GLY A 43 4.68 5.44 15.61
N LYS A 44 4.77 5.55 14.28
CA LYS A 44 4.62 6.81 13.55
C LYS A 44 3.47 6.72 12.55
N PHE A 45 3.76 6.33 11.31
CA PHE A 45 2.81 6.31 10.21
C PHE A 45 2.71 4.91 9.62
N ILE A 46 1.49 4.36 9.62
CA ILE A 46 1.15 3.10 8.96
C ILE A 46 -0.05 3.37 8.07
N SER A 47 -0.01 2.86 6.84
CA SER A 47 -1.17 2.93 5.94
C SER A 47 -2.10 1.76 6.25
N SER A 48 -2.98 1.94 7.24
CA SER A 48 -4.06 1.00 7.59
C SER A 48 -5.42 1.57 7.20
N SER A 49 -6.38 0.72 6.83
CA SER A 49 -7.71 1.15 6.35
C SER A 49 -7.63 2.11 5.17
N ASN A 50 -6.64 1.92 4.29
CA ASN A 50 -6.60 2.61 3.01
C ASN A 50 -7.62 1.97 2.07
N GLU A 51 -8.00 2.67 1.00
CA GLU A 51 -8.94 2.17 0.02
C GLU A 51 -8.28 2.13 -1.35
N PHE A 52 -8.73 1.22 -2.21
CA PHE A 52 -8.48 1.36 -3.64
C PHE A 52 -9.17 2.63 -4.16
N ASP A 53 -8.52 3.34 -5.09
CA ASP A 53 -9.17 4.45 -5.80
C ASP A 53 -10.35 3.90 -6.63
N GLN A 54 -11.45 4.66 -6.68
CA GLN A 54 -12.66 4.25 -7.40
C GLN A 54 -12.49 4.21 -8.93
N ASN A 55 -11.44 4.84 -9.45
CA ASN A 55 -11.18 4.97 -10.88
C ASN A 55 -10.18 3.94 -11.42
N THR A 56 -9.68 3.02 -10.59
CA THR A 56 -8.70 1.99 -11.02
C THR A 56 -8.81 0.72 -10.19
N ASP A 57 -8.67 -0.43 -10.86
CA ASP A 57 -8.59 -1.74 -10.23
C ASP A 57 -7.13 -2.21 -10.06
N ILE A 58 -6.16 -1.29 -10.19
CA ILE A 58 -4.74 -1.58 -10.03
C ILE A 58 -4.10 -0.57 -9.08
N VAL A 59 -3.31 -1.09 -8.15
CA VAL A 59 -2.40 -0.33 -7.30
C VAL A 59 -0.97 -0.56 -7.77
N ILE A 60 -0.20 0.52 -7.88
CA ILE A 60 1.24 0.47 -8.08
C ILE A 60 1.90 0.78 -6.75
N VAL A 61 2.78 -0.09 -6.29
CA VAL A 61 3.59 0.10 -5.08
C VAL A 61 5.07 0.06 -5.48
N ASN A 62 5.74 1.21 -5.37
CA ASN A 62 7.17 1.33 -5.56
C ASN A 62 7.85 1.40 -4.20
N VAL A 63 8.59 0.37 -3.84
CA VAL A 63 9.45 0.38 -2.64
C VAL A 63 10.79 1.00 -3.01
N VAL A 64 11.12 2.12 -2.35
CA VAL A 64 12.28 2.98 -2.67
C VAL A 64 13.57 2.44 -2.06
N ASP A 65 13.52 1.93 -0.83
CA ASP A 65 14.68 1.50 -0.05
C ASP A 65 14.91 -0.02 -0.02
N GLU A 66 14.27 -0.74 -0.94
CA GLU A 66 14.33 -2.20 -1.10
C GLU A 66 13.91 -3.05 0.11
N ARG A 67 13.28 -2.45 1.12
CA ARG A 67 12.76 -3.19 2.29
C ARG A 67 11.45 -3.91 1.97
N SER A 68 11.21 -5.03 2.63
CA SER A 68 9.93 -5.75 2.49
C SER A 68 8.79 -4.99 3.17
N ILE A 69 7.66 -4.89 2.46
CA ILE A 69 6.38 -4.36 2.97
C ILE A 69 5.35 -5.48 2.82
N LEU A 70 4.53 -5.67 3.85
CA LEU A 70 3.34 -6.52 3.75
C LEU A 70 2.20 -5.70 3.14
N PHE A 71 1.68 -6.16 2.00
CA PHE A 71 0.40 -5.71 1.47
C PHE A 71 -0.70 -6.63 2.00
N SER A 72 -1.77 -6.06 2.55
CA SER A 72 -3.00 -6.80 2.85
C SER A 72 -4.18 -6.14 2.19
N THR A 73 -5.19 -6.94 1.85
CA THR A 73 -6.45 -6.47 1.32
C THR A 73 -7.58 -7.32 1.87
N GLU A 74 -8.76 -6.74 1.97
CA GLU A 74 -9.93 -7.53 2.33
C GLU A 74 -10.31 -8.51 1.22
N PHE A 75 -11.04 -9.53 1.61
CA PHE A 75 -11.53 -10.55 0.70
C PHE A 75 -12.92 -10.97 1.16
N HIS A 76 -13.85 -11.06 0.21
CA HIS A 76 -15.22 -11.55 0.43
C HIS A 76 -15.34 -12.97 -0.12
N LEU A 77 -15.89 -13.88 0.68
CA LEU A 77 -16.17 -15.28 0.34
C LEU A 77 -17.52 -15.44 -0.34
#